data_AF-A0A9Q9BC23-F1
#
_entry.id   AF-A0A9Q9BC23-F1
#
_cell.length_a   1.000
_cell.length_b   1.000
_cell.length_c   1.000
_cell.angle_alpha   90.00
_cell.angle_beta   90.00
_cell.angle_gamma   90.00
#
_symmetry.space_group_name_H-M   'P 1'
#
loop_
_entity.id
_entity.type
_entity.pdbx_description
1 polymer ?
#
loop_
_entity_poly.entity_id
_entity_poly.type
_entity_poly.pdbx_seq_one_letter_code
_entity_poly.pdbx_strand_id
1 'polypeptide(L)'
;MKKRLLIFLIFICVLSAAFISCNNNNEDEVVYEKIKPKRIIKNNILIVLGKDYYERKDILKYLESEYDLGNPDSHVQVLPYSDMVKRSRLPRLRMINEKIEEQKTTILISMGIPEGGGRYLIQAAENNPNLAIISLLPMDEILPLEAASDIVVDFQIPKQLLSEEKDFIISDDELMLLLIAAIFAGEDINAHNKDIKIFPIEEFRQAFFTAQTILGKELFTDHYTIKPYTDSDTGLQSHRYLLIYKDLDESQETDISDDEANSDESETDADGVINPDKLEGGA
;
A
#
# COMPACT_ATOMS: atom_id res chain seq x y z
N MET A 1 63.69 39.18 33.75
CA MET A 1 62.28 38.78 33.56
C MET A 1 61.62 39.26 32.25
N LYS A 2 62.18 40.23 31.51
CA LYS A 2 61.54 40.78 30.29
C LYS A 2 61.61 39.89 29.03
N LYS A 3 62.60 38.99 28.89
CA LYS A 3 62.73 38.12 27.70
C LYS A 3 61.81 36.88 27.69
N ARG A 4 61.36 36.38 28.85
CA ARG A 4 60.40 35.26 28.94
C ARG A 4 58.95 35.69 28.73
N LEU A 5 58.62 36.95 29.05
CA LEU A 5 57.31 37.55 28.81
C LEU A 5 57.04 37.78 27.32
N LEU A 6 58.07 38.16 26.55
CA LEU A 6 57.96 38.42 25.10
C LEU A 6 57.67 37.14 24.30
N ILE A 7 58.27 36.01 24.69
CA ILE A 7 58.07 34.71 24.02
C ILE A 7 56.66 34.17 24.28
N PHE A 8 56.12 34.40 25.49
CA PHE A 8 54.76 33.99 25.83
C PHE A 8 53.69 34.81 25.07
N LEU A 9 53.97 36.09 24.82
CA LEU A 9 53.08 36.98 24.07
C LEU A 9 53.05 36.66 22.56
N ILE A 10 54.18 36.23 21.99
CA ILE A 10 54.25 35.79 20.58
C ILE A 10 53.51 34.45 20.39
N PHE A 11 53.56 33.54 21.37
CA PHE A 11 52.86 32.25 21.28
C PHE A 11 51.33 32.39 21.34
N ILE A 12 50.83 33.39 22.08
CA ILE A 12 49.38 33.68 22.17
C ILE A 12 48.87 34.36 20.88
N CYS A 13 49.67 35.21 20.23
CA CYS A 13 49.30 35.82 18.95
C CYS A 13 49.27 34.83 17.77
N VAL A 14 50.04 33.73 17.81
CA VAL A 14 49.99 32.70 16.77
C VAL A 14 48.79 31.76 16.94
N LEU A 15 48.28 31.60 18.16
CA LEU A 15 47.08 30.80 18.44
C LEU A 15 45.76 31.54 18.17
N SER A 16 45.75 32.88 18.17
CA SER A 16 44.55 33.68 17.86
C SER A 16 44.38 34.04 16.37
N ALA A 17 45.32 33.67 15.50
CA ALA A 17 45.19 33.85 14.05
C ALA A 17 44.43 32.71 13.34
N ALA A 18 43.99 31.66 14.06
CA ALA A 18 43.23 30.54 13.50
C ALA A 18 41.70 30.70 13.64
N PHE A 19 41.22 31.77 14.26
CA PHE A 19 39.78 32.04 14.42
C PHE A 19 39.51 33.52 14.19
N ILE A 20 39.26 33.92 12.95
CA ILE A 20 38.28 34.92 12.51
C ILE A 20 38.23 34.87 10.97
N SER A 21 37.14 34.27 10.49
CA SER A 21 36.31 34.76 9.38
C SER A 21 37.00 35.15 8.07
N CYS A 22 36.93 34.25 7.09
CA CYS A 22 36.67 34.64 5.70
C CYS A 22 35.22 34.24 5.40
N ASN A 23 34.32 35.20 5.62
CA ASN A 23 32.98 35.22 5.07
C ASN A 23 33.08 35.52 3.58
N ASN A 24 33.08 34.47 2.74
CA ASN A 24 32.65 34.59 1.35
C ASN A 24 31.35 33.82 1.25
N ASN A 25 30.27 34.58 1.06
CA ASN A 25 28.96 34.09 0.68
C ASN A 25 29.07 33.41 -0.68
N ASN A 26 29.43 32.14 -0.67
CA ASN A 26 28.86 31.20 -1.60
C ASN A 26 27.96 30.37 -0.71
N GLU A 27 26.65 30.60 -0.83
CA GLU A 27 25.70 29.55 -0.51
C GLU A 27 26.14 28.37 -1.38
N ASP A 28 26.97 27.51 -0.82
CA ASP A 28 26.99 26.13 -1.24
C ASP A 28 25.54 25.72 -1.03
N GLU A 29 24.75 25.79 -2.11
CA GLU A 29 23.54 25.00 -2.21
C GLU A 29 23.98 23.65 -1.72
N VAL A 30 23.53 23.30 -0.51
CA VAL A 30 23.47 21.91 -0.12
C VAL A 30 22.56 21.35 -1.17
N VAL A 31 23.16 20.86 -2.25
CA VAL A 31 22.54 19.94 -3.16
C VAL A 31 22.26 18.77 -2.23
N TYR A 32 21.09 18.83 -1.61
CA TYR A 32 20.35 17.65 -1.28
C TYR A 32 20.24 16.97 -2.64
N GLU A 33 21.24 16.17 -3.01
CA GLU A 33 21.00 15.04 -3.88
C GLU A 33 19.77 14.43 -3.25
N LYS A 34 18.63 14.57 -3.92
CA LYS A 34 17.43 13.83 -3.58
C LYS A 34 17.93 12.42 -3.41
N ILE A 35 18.05 11.95 -2.17
CA ILE A 35 18.37 10.57 -1.89
C ILE A 35 17.20 9.84 -2.51
N LYS A 36 17.35 9.40 -3.76
CA LYS A 36 16.47 8.40 -4.34
C LYS A 36 16.92 7.13 -3.65
N PRO A 37 16.22 6.60 -2.63
CA PRO A 37 16.62 5.36 -2.04
C PRO A 37 16.02 4.28 -2.95
N LYS A 38 16.47 4.25 -4.21
CA LYS A 38 16.10 3.18 -5.13
C LYS A 38 16.63 1.91 -4.49
N ARG A 39 15.72 1.12 -3.91
CA ARG A 39 16.08 -0.15 -3.30
C ARG A 39 16.53 -1.08 -4.42
N ILE A 40 17.70 -1.70 -4.27
CA ILE A 40 18.20 -2.61 -5.29
C ILE A 40 17.45 -3.94 -5.13
N ILE A 41 16.67 -4.32 -6.14
CA ILE A 41 16.05 -5.65 -6.22
C ILE A 41 17.11 -6.66 -6.68
N LYS A 42 17.32 -7.71 -5.89
CA LYS A 42 18.27 -8.80 -6.22
C LYS A 42 17.57 -10.12 -6.52
N ASN A 43 16.34 -10.29 -6.05
CA ASN A 43 15.58 -11.52 -6.21
C ASN A 43 14.81 -11.53 -7.53
N ASN A 44 14.55 -12.72 -8.06
CA ASN A 44 13.64 -12.88 -9.18
C ASN A 44 12.21 -12.87 -8.65
N ILE A 45 11.45 -11.86 -9.07
CA ILE A 45 10.09 -11.57 -8.62
C ILE A 45 9.11 -11.91 -9.73
N LEU A 46 8.09 -12.70 -9.39
CA LEU A 46 6.93 -12.92 -10.23
C LEU A 46 5.71 -12.25 -9.59
N ILE A 47 5.08 -11.34 -10.32
CA ILE A 47 3.83 -10.69 -9.93
C ILE A 47 2.69 -11.34 -10.71
N VAL A 48 1.73 -11.94 -10.01
CA VAL A 48 0.52 -12.53 -10.61
C VAL A 48 -0.64 -11.56 -10.41
N LEU A 49 -1.14 -11.01 -11.52
CA LEU A 49 -2.26 -10.07 -11.48
C LEU A 49 -3.58 -10.78 -11.80
N GLY A 50 -4.52 -10.65 -10.87
CA GLY A 50 -5.89 -11.14 -10.95
C GLY A 50 -6.75 -10.43 -11.97
N LYS A 51 -7.98 -10.93 -12.13
CA LYS A 51 -8.95 -10.44 -13.11
C LYS A 51 -9.26 -8.96 -12.95
N ASP A 52 -9.36 -8.47 -11.71
CA ASP A 52 -9.79 -7.09 -11.44
C ASP A 52 -8.62 -6.09 -11.49
N TYR A 53 -7.39 -6.58 -11.64
CA TYR A 53 -6.17 -5.78 -11.54
C TYR A 53 -5.33 -5.77 -12.81
N TYR A 54 -5.42 -6.79 -13.68
CA TYR A 54 -4.49 -6.91 -14.82
C TYR A 54 -4.62 -5.80 -15.89
N GLU A 55 -5.76 -5.12 -15.98
CA GLU A 55 -5.97 -4.02 -16.94
C GLU A 55 -5.54 -2.65 -16.38
N ARG A 56 -5.33 -2.57 -15.06
CA ARG A 56 -4.95 -1.35 -14.36
C ARG A 56 -3.45 -1.08 -14.53
N LYS A 57 -3.04 -0.60 -15.70
CA LYS A 57 -1.62 -0.40 -16.05
C LYS A 57 -0.88 0.52 -15.08
N ASP A 58 -1.59 1.46 -14.49
CA ASP A 58 -1.02 2.48 -13.63
C ASP A 58 -0.41 1.90 -12.34
N ILE A 59 -0.89 0.74 -11.89
CA ILE A 59 -0.33 0.04 -10.71
C ILE A 59 1.14 -0.38 -10.91
N LEU A 60 1.59 -0.48 -12.16
CA LEU A 60 2.93 -0.95 -12.53
C LEU A 60 3.91 0.18 -12.86
N LYS A 61 3.44 1.44 -12.94
CA LYS A 61 4.23 2.59 -13.43
C LYS A 61 5.59 2.74 -12.75
N TYR A 62 5.64 2.60 -11.43
CA TYR A 62 6.91 2.69 -10.68
C TYR A 62 7.87 1.54 -11.02
N LEU A 63 7.35 0.33 -11.26
CA LEU A 63 8.15 -0.84 -11.62
C LEU A 63 8.70 -0.72 -13.05
N GLU A 64 7.90 -0.17 -13.97
CA GLU A 64 8.33 0.12 -15.33
C GLU A 64 9.46 1.15 -15.36
N SER A 65 9.35 2.22 -14.57
CA SER A 65 10.33 3.31 -14.56
C SER A 65 11.61 2.99 -13.78
N GLU A 66 11.50 2.27 -12.66
CA GLU A 66 12.63 2.04 -11.75
C GLU A 66 13.20 0.62 -11.82
N TYR A 67 12.47 -0.39 -12.31
CA TYR A 67 12.95 -1.78 -12.33
C TYR A 67 12.88 -2.45 -13.71
N ASP A 68 12.81 -1.65 -14.77
CA ASP A 68 12.84 -2.11 -16.16
C ASP A 68 11.77 -3.19 -16.44
N LEU A 69 10.61 -3.09 -15.77
CA LEU A 69 9.52 -4.03 -15.98
C LEU A 69 9.14 -4.05 -17.48
N GLY A 70 9.05 -5.26 -18.05
CA GLY A 70 8.84 -5.48 -19.48
C GLY A 70 10.11 -5.85 -20.25
N ASN A 71 11.30 -5.69 -19.66
CA ASN A 71 12.54 -6.23 -20.18
C ASN A 71 12.64 -7.75 -19.85
N PRO A 72 12.95 -8.63 -20.82
CA PRO A 72 13.17 -10.06 -20.55
C PRO A 72 14.23 -10.36 -19.49
N ASP A 73 15.23 -9.49 -19.35
CA ASP A 73 16.31 -9.62 -18.36
C ASP A 73 15.98 -8.96 -17.01
N SER A 74 14.78 -8.37 -16.86
CA SER A 74 14.35 -7.79 -15.59
C SER A 74 14.17 -8.87 -14.53
N HIS A 75 14.59 -8.53 -13.31
CA HIS A 75 14.30 -9.32 -12.12
C HIS A 75 12.80 -9.38 -11.82
N VAL A 76 12.00 -8.43 -12.30
CA VAL A 76 10.56 -8.36 -12.06
C VAL A 76 9.81 -8.76 -13.33
N GLN A 77 9.00 -9.81 -13.24
CA GLN A 77 8.10 -10.25 -14.31
C GLN A 77 6.66 -10.26 -13.84
N VAL A 78 5.73 -10.08 -14.78
CA VAL A 78 4.29 -10.09 -14.53
C VAL A 78 3.65 -11.23 -15.30
N LEU A 79 2.81 -12.01 -14.62
CA LEU A 79 1.85 -12.94 -15.21
C LEU A 79 0.45 -12.33 -15.08
N PRO A 80 -0.07 -11.67 -16.14
CA PRO A 80 -1.39 -11.07 -16.10
C PRO A 80 -2.49 -12.14 -16.28
N TYR A 81 -3.68 -11.88 -15.75
CA TYR A 81 -4.85 -12.75 -15.91
C TYR A 81 -5.15 -13.07 -17.39
N SER A 82 -4.99 -12.09 -18.29
CA SER A 82 -5.17 -12.25 -19.73
C SER A 82 -4.35 -13.38 -20.34
N ASP A 83 -3.13 -13.63 -19.85
CA ASP A 83 -2.30 -14.74 -20.31
C ASP A 83 -2.83 -16.09 -19.83
N MET A 84 -3.37 -16.14 -18.60
CA MET A 84 -3.94 -17.36 -18.03
C MET A 84 -5.23 -17.80 -18.73
N VAL A 85 -5.99 -16.86 -19.32
CA VAL A 85 -7.24 -17.15 -20.05
C VAL A 85 -7.08 -17.12 -21.58
N LYS A 86 -5.87 -16.93 -22.09
CA LYS A 86 -5.62 -16.79 -23.54
C LYS A 86 -6.15 -17.94 -24.39
N ARG A 87 -6.24 -19.16 -23.83
CA ARG A 87 -6.68 -20.38 -24.53
C ARG A 87 -8.04 -20.91 -24.10
N SER A 88 -8.62 -20.37 -23.02
CA SER A 88 -9.88 -20.85 -22.44
C SER A 88 -10.54 -19.78 -21.59
N ARG A 89 -11.86 -19.84 -21.43
CA ARG A 89 -12.59 -18.93 -20.52
C ARG A 89 -12.23 -19.12 -19.04
N LEU A 90 -11.67 -20.28 -18.67
CA LEU A 90 -11.18 -20.55 -17.32
C LEU A 90 -9.67 -20.26 -17.24
N PRO A 91 -9.18 -19.71 -16.12
CA PRO A 91 -7.75 -19.42 -15.96
C PRO A 91 -6.94 -20.71 -15.81
N ARG A 92 -5.83 -20.81 -16.55
CA ARG A 92 -4.85 -21.91 -16.43
C ARG A 92 -3.86 -21.61 -15.30
N LEU A 93 -4.32 -21.76 -14.07
CA LEU A 93 -3.56 -21.42 -12.85
C LEU A 93 -2.24 -22.20 -12.67
N ARG A 94 -2.11 -23.38 -13.30
CA ARG A 94 -0.83 -24.11 -13.37
C ARG A 94 0.32 -23.27 -13.97
N MET A 95 -0.01 -22.24 -14.78
CA MET A 95 0.99 -21.33 -15.34
C MET A 95 1.80 -20.58 -14.28
N ILE A 96 1.26 -20.40 -13.06
CA ILE A 96 1.99 -19.80 -11.94
C ILE A 96 3.24 -20.63 -11.63
N ASN A 97 3.07 -21.95 -11.42
CA ASN A 97 4.19 -22.85 -11.13
C ASN A 97 5.14 -23.01 -12.33
N GLU A 98 4.61 -23.04 -13.56
CA GLU A 98 5.44 -23.05 -14.77
C GLU A 98 6.35 -21.80 -14.83
N LYS A 99 5.82 -20.62 -14.48
CA LYS A 99 6.59 -19.37 -14.47
C LYS A 99 7.60 -19.30 -13.34
N ILE A 100 7.25 -19.82 -12.16
CA ILE A 100 8.17 -19.92 -11.03
C ILE A 100 9.42 -20.73 -11.42
N GLU A 101 9.22 -21.86 -12.09
CA GLU A 101 10.32 -22.72 -12.57
C GLU A 101 11.13 -22.04 -13.70
N GLU A 102 10.44 -21.45 -14.68
CA GLU A 102 11.08 -20.77 -15.84
C GLU A 102 12.01 -19.62 -15.41
N GLN A 103 11.54 -18.75 -14.51
CA GLN A 103 12.29 -17.56 -14.06
C GLN A 103 13.21 -17.86 -12.86
N LYS A 104 13.10 -19.07 -12.27
CA LYS A 104 13.70 -19.37 -10.95
C LYS A 104 13.28 -18.33 -9.91
N THR A 105 11.97 -18.10 -9.84
CA THR A 105 11.37 -17.09 -8.95
C THR A 105 11.73 -17.40 -7.50
N THR A 106 12.13 -16.36 -6.79
CA THR A 106 12.45 -16.40 -5.36
C THR A 106 11.45 -15.60 -4.53
N ILE A 107 10.69 -14.68 -5.16
CA ILE A 107 9.57 -13.96 -4.53
C ILE A 107 8.35 -14.04 -5.46
N LEU A 108 7.24 -14.54 -4.95
CA LEU A 108 5.94 -14.55 -5.62
C LEU A 108 5.02 -13.54 -4.93
N ILE A 109 4.48 -12.61 -5.71
CA ILE A 109 3.47 -11.66 -5.25
C ILE A 109 2.21 -11.92 -6.06
N SER A 110 1.09 -12.20 -5.40
CA SER A 110 -0.21 -12.29 -6.06
C SER A 110 -1.09 -11.12 -5.65
N MET A 111 -1.88 -10.60 -6.58
CA MET A 111 -2.88 -9.56 -6.31
C MET A 111 -4.22 -9.99 -6.90
N GLY A 112 -5.23 -10.23 -6.06
CA GLY A 112 -6.53 -10.70 -6.52
C GLY A 112 -6.50 -12.06 -7.20
N ILE A 113 -5.72 -13.01 -6.65
CA ILE A 113 -5.61 -14.33 -7.27
C ILE A 113 -7.01 -14.97 -7.37
N PRO A 114 -7.39 -15.48 -8.56
CA PRO A 114 -8.72 -16.03 -8.77
C PRO A 114 -8.94 -17.32 -7.97
N GLU A 115 -10.20 -17.70 -7.80
CA GLU A 115 -10.63 -18.94 -7.14
C GLU A 115 -9.88 -20.18 -7.67
N GLY A 116 -9.52 -21.08 -6.76
CA GLY A 116 -8.68 -22.23 -7.01
C GLY A 116 -7.19 -21.89 -7.14
N GLY A 117 -6.80 -20.63 -7.00
CA GLY A 117 -5.41 -20.16 -7.03
C GLY A 117 -4.64 -20.58 -5.79
N GLY A 118 -5.29 -20.58 -4.62
CA GLY A 118 -4.66 -20.92 -3.34
C GLY A 118 -3.98 -22.29 -3.36
N ARG A 119 -4.59 -23.30 -3.98
CA ARG A 119 -3.98 -24.65 -4.09
C ARG A 119 -2.66 -24.66 -4.86
N TYR A 120 -2.52 -23.78 -5.87
CA TYR A 120 -1.27 -23.68 -6.64
C TYR A 120 -0.20 -22.94 -5.86
N LEU A 121 -0.59 -21.97 -5.01
CA LEU A 121 0.35 -21.31 -4.11
C LEU A 121 0.84 -22.28 -3.01
N ILE A 122 -0.05 -23.12 -2.48
CA ILE A 122 0.35 -24.19 -1.54
C ILE A 122 1.36 -25.10 -2.23
N GLN A 123 1.06 -25.57 -3.44
CA GLN A 123 1.99 -26.41 -4.20
C GLN A 123 3.32 -25.69 -4.48
N ALA A 124 3.29 -24.38 -4.78
CA ALA A 124 4.48 -23.57 -4.98
C ALA A 124 5.36 -23.55 -3.73
N ALA A 125 4.75 -23.31 -2.56
CA ALA A 125 5.43 -23.28 -1.27
C ALA A 125 6.01 -24.65 -0.89
N GLU A 126 5.27 -25.73 -1.11
CA GLU A 126 5.72 -27.11 -0.83
C GLU A 126 6.91 -27.50 -1.71
N ASN A 127 6.86 -27.16 -2.99
CA ASN A 127 7.92 -27.50 -3.96
C ASN A 127 9.15 -26.59 -3.83
N ASN A 128 8.97 -25.37 -3.31
CA ASN A 128 10.02 -24.36 -3.19
C ASN A 128 10.05 -23.79 -1.77
N PRO A 129 10.67 -24.48 -0.79
CA PRO A 129 10.64 -24.06 0.62
C PRO A 129 11.20 -22.65 0.88
N ASN A 130 12.09 -22.17 0.00
CA ASN A 130 12.72 -20.85 0.09
C ASN A 130 11.98 -19.77 -0.71
N LEU A 131 10.86 -20.08 -1.36
CA LEU A 131 10.05 -19.10 -2.06
C LEU A 131 9.34 -18.22 -1.03
N ALA A 132 9.56 -16.91 -1.08
CA ALA A 132 8.73 -15.94 -0.36
C ALA A 132 7.43 -15.75 -1.12
N ILE A 133 6.28 -15.88 -0.45
CA ILE A 133 4.95 -15.71 -1.05
C ILE A 133 4.19 -14.62 -0.31
N ILE A 134 3.76 -13.59 -1.02
CA ILE A 134 2.92 -12.51 -0.50
C ILE A 134 1.63 -12.44 -1.33
N SER A 135 0.48 -12.50 -0.67
CA SER A 135 -0.82 -12.43 -1.33
C SER A 135 -1.56 -11.15 -0.94
N LEU A 136 -1.93 -10.35 -1.93
CA LEU A 136 -2.58 -9.06 -1.78
C LEU A 136 -4.03 -9.18 -2.26
N LEU A 137 -4.94 -8.56 -1.52
CA LEU A 137 -6.36 -8.44 -1.86
C LEU A 137 -6.97 -9.81 -2.21
N PRO A 138 -6.92 -10.77 -1.26
CA PRO A 138 -7.53 -12.09 -1.47
C PRO A 138 -9.03 -11.92 -1.73
N MET A 139 -9.54 -12.50 -2.82
CA MET A 139 -10.97 -12.41 -3.13
C MET A 139 -11.77 -13.37 -2.23
N ASP A 140 -11.78 -14.66 -2.56
CA ASP A 140 -12.65 -15.66 -1.89
C ASP A 140 -11.87 -16.72 -1.09
N GLU A 141 -10.53 -16.77 -1.20
CA GLU A 141 -9.71 -17.88 -0.70
C GLU A 141 -8.73 -17.47 0.42
N ILE A 142 -9.21 -16.80 1.47
CA ILE A 142 -8.32 -16.32 2.55
C ILE A 142 -7.53 -17.48 3.21
N LEU A 143 -8.21 -18.56 3.64
CA LEU A 143 -7.54 -19.65 4.37
C LEU A 143 -6.46 -20.39 3.55
N PRO A 144 -6.71 -20.81 2.30
CA PRO A 144 -5.66 -21.38 1.46
C PRO A 144 -4.48 -20.42 1.24
N LEU A 145 -4.75 -19.12 1.08
CA LEU A 145 -3.71 -18.12 0.87
C LEU A 145 -2.89 -17.89 2.14
N GLU A 146 -3.52 -17.88 3.31
CA GLU A 146 -2.82 -17.79 4.60
C GLU A 146 -1.93 -19.02 4.88
N ALA A 147 -2.39 -20.21 4.45
CA ALA A 147 -1.60 -21.43 4.55
C ALA A 147 -0.35 -21.40 3.66
N ALA A 148 -0.49 -20.88 2.43
CA ALA A 148 0.59 -20.83 1.45
C ALA A 148 1.56 -19.66 1.65
N SER A 149 1.05 -18.50 2.07
CA SER A 149 1.79 -17.24 2.03
C SER A 149 2.55 -16.98 3.32
N ASP A 150 3.65 -16.25 3.20
CA ASP A 150 4.34 -15.66 4.34
C ASP A 150 3.57 -14.45 4.88
N ILE A 151 2.93 -13.70 3.98
CA ILE A 151 2.07 -12.55 4.31
C ILE A 151 0.83 -12.56 3.40
N VAL A 152 -0.34 -12.32 3.98
CA VAL A 152 -1.58 -12.00 3.26
C VAL A 152 -2.01 -10.59 3.69
N VAL A 153 -2.41 -9.73 2.75
CA VAL A 153 -2.79 -8.34 3.04
C VAL A 153 -4.09 -8.01 2.35
N ASP A 154 -5.01 -7.39 3.08
CA ASP A 154 -6.25 -6.84 2.54
C ASP A 154 -6.57 -5.47 3.14
N PHE A 155 -7.51 -4.75 2.55
CA PHE A 155 -8.08 -3.55 3.16
C PHE A 155 -9.24 -3.92 4.09
N GLN A 156 -9.28 -3.30 5.27
CA GLN A 156 -10.47 -3.32 6.08
C GLN A 156 -11.51 -2.40 5.43
N ILE A 157 -12.62 -2.99 4.98
CA ILE A 157 -13.80 -2.22 4.57
C ILE A 157 -14.42 -1.57 5.82
N PRO A 158 -14.52 -0.22 5.88
CA PRO A 158 -15.17 0.47 6.99
C PRO A 158 -16.65 0.08 7.10
N LYS A 159 -17.11 -0.15 8.34
CA LYS A 159 -18.50 -0.61 8.58
C LYS A 159 -19.55 0.39 8.10
N GLN A 160 -19.21 1.68 8.08
CA GLN A 160 -20.06 2.77 7.62
C GLN A 160 -20.42 2.61 6.13
N LEU A 161 -19.47 2.16 5.30
CA LEU A 161 -19.71 1.93 3.88
C LEU A 161 -20.63 0.74 3.63
N LEU A 162 -20.56 -0.29 4.49
CA LEU A 162 -21.47 -1.44 4.42
C LEU A 162 -22.93 -1.06 4.70
N SER A 163 -23.17 0.00 5.48
CA SER A 163 -24.52 0.49 5.78
C SER A 163 -25.05 1.53 4.79
N GLU A 164 -24.16 2.25 4.10
CA GLU A 164 -24.52 3.37 3.22
C GLU A 164 -24.55 2.99 1.73
N GLU A 165 -24.35 1.71 1.38
CA GLU A 165 -24.21 1.22 -0.02
C GLU A 165 -23.17 2.02 -0.83
N LYS A 166 -22.18 2.60 -0.15
CA LYS A 166 -21.08 3.33 -0.80
C LYS A 166 -19.97 2.34 -1.16
N ASP A 167 -19.44 2.49 -2.37
CA ASP A 167 -18.32 1.67 -2.83
C ASP A 167 -17.03 2.01 -2.08
N PHE A 168 -16.32 0.98 -1.63
CA PHE A 168 -14.95 1.13 -1.13
C PHE A 168 -13.97 1.16 -2.30
N ILE A 169 -13.40 2.34 -2.58
CA ILE A 169 -12.55 2.56 -3.75
C ILE A 169 -11.08 2.49 -3.33
N ILE A 170 -10.31 1.66 -4.04
CA ILE A 170 -8.84 1.58 -3.94
C ILE A 170 -8.25 2.16 -5.24
N SER A 171 -7.52 3.27 -5.10
CA SER A 171 -6.87 3.98 -6.21
C SER A 171 -5.71 3.19 -6.82
N ASP A 172 -5.28 3.56 -8.04
CA ASP A 172 -4.12 2.92 -8.67
C ASP A 172 -2.83 3.19 -7.88
N ASP A 173 -2.72 4.37 -7.28
CA ASP A 173 -1.58 4.74 -6.43
C ASP A 173 -1.52 3.86 -5.17
N GLU A 174 -2.66 3.53 -4.56
CA GLU A 174 -2.74 2.60 -3.42
C GLU A 174 -2.38 1.17 -3.81
N LEU A 175 -2.84 0.70 -4.97
CA LEU A 175 -2.44 -0.62 -5.48
C LEU A 175 -0.95 -0.68 -5.82
N MET A 176 -0.41 0.38 -6.42
CA MET A 176 1.02 0.53 -6.66
C MET A 176 1.79 0.48 -5.33
N LEU A 177 1.34 1.22 -4.31
CA LEU A 177 1.92 1.20 -2.97
C LEU A 177 1.96 -0.21 -2.39
N LEU A 178 0.87 -0.99 -2.50
CA LEU A 178 0.84 -2.38 -2.05
C LEU A 178 1.85 -3.27 -2.78
N LEU A 179 1.96 -3.14 -4.10
CA LEU A 179 2.93 -3.92 -4.88
C LEU A 179 4.36 -3.59 -4.47
N ILE A 180 4.70 -2.32 -4.31
CA ILE A 180 6.05 -1.91 -3.90
C ILE A 180 6.35 -2.37 -2.47
N ALA A 181 5.39 -2.25 -1.56
CA ALA A 181 5.50 -2.75 -0.18
C ALA A 181 5.73 -4.26 -0.15
N ALA A 182 4.99 -5.03 -0.96
CA ALA A 182 5.16 -6.47 -1.06
C ALA A 182 6.54 -6.86 -1.62
N ILE A 183 7.04 -6.16 -2.63
CA ILE A 183 8.40 -6.39 -3.15
C ILE A 183 9.44 -6.17 -2.05
N PHE A 184 9.32 -5.07 -1.31
CA PHE A 184 10.25 -4.73 -0.24
C PHE A 184 10.23 -5.76 0.89
N ALA A 185 9.05 -6.14 1.37
CA ALA A 185 8.89 -7.20 2.36
C ALA A 185 9.44 -8.54 1.85
N GLY A 186 9.18 -8.90 0.59
CA GLY A 186 9.69 -10.12 -0.03
C GLY A 186 11.23 -10.17 -0.08
N GLU A 187 11.87 -9.05 -0.44
CA GLU A 187 13.33 -8.91 -0.44
C GLU A 187 13.90 -9.11 0.97
N ASP A 188 13.24 -8.55 2.00
CA ASP A 188 13.67 -8.67 3.40
C ASP A 188 13.46 -10.09 3.94
N ILE A 189 12.32 -10.73 3.63
CA ILE A 189 12.04 -12.14 3.96
C ILE A 189 13.16 -13.03 3.40
N ASN A 190 13.51 -12.84 2.12
CA ASN A 190 14.53 -13.65 1.46
C ASN A 190 15.95 -13.34 1.96
N ALA A 191 16.27 -12.08 2.25
CA ALA A 191 17.58 -11.71 2.80
C ALA A 191 17.87 -12.43 4.13
N HIS A 192 16.82 -12.77 4.88
CA HIS A 192 16.91 -13.51 6.14
C HIS A 192 16.63 -15.02 6.00
N ASN A 193 16.59 -15.56 4.77
CA ASN A 193 16.28 -16.97 4.49
C ASN A 193 14.96 -17.43 5.15
N LYS A 194 13.94 -16.57 5.18
CA LYS A 194 12.65 -16.79 5.88
C LYS A 194 12.77 -16.96 7.40
N ASP A 195 13.96 -16.81 8.00
CA ASP A 195 14.20 -16.80 9.45
C ASP A 195 14.16 -15.35 9.97
N ILE A 196 12.99 -14.75 9.87
CA ILE A 196 12.79 -13.36 10.25
C ILE A 196 12.58 -13.31 11.76
N LYS A 197 13.45 -12.57 12.45
CA LYS A 197 13.35 -12.37 13.91
C LYS A 197 12.22 -11.44 14.31
N ILE A 198 11.76 -10.60 13.38
CA ILE A 198 10.60 -9.72 13.54
C ILE A 198 9.34 -10.41 13.03
N PHE A 199 8.19 -10.08 13.64
CA PHE A 199 6.91 -10.64 13.21
C PHE A 199 6.56 -10.18 11.78
N PRO A 200 5.89 -11.01 10.96
CA PRO A 200 5.52 -10.65 9.58
C PRO A 200 4.79 -9.30 9.44
N ILE A 201 3.99 -8.93 10.45
CA ILE A 201 3.34 -7.62 10.52
C ILE A 201 4.32 -6.46 10.57
N GLU A 202 5.39 -6.58 11.35
CA GLU A 202 6.39 -5.52 11.48
C GLU A 202 7.19 -5.36 10.20
N GLU A 203 7.53 -6.49 9.56
CA GLU A 203 8.18 -6.52 8.26
C GLU A 203 7.33 -5.79 7.20
N PHE A 204 6.06 -6.19 7.05
CA PHE A 204 5.19 -5.54 6.07
C PHE A 204 4.94 -4.06 6.38
N ARG A 205 4.76 -3.71 7.66
CA ARG A 205 4.53 -2.33 8.08
C ARG A 205 5.71 -1.42 7.74
N GLN A 206 6.93 -1.88 8.00
CA GLN A 206 8.14 -1.14 7.63
C GLN A 206 8.25 -0.99 6.12
N ALA A 207 8.01 -2.07 5.37
CA ALA A 207 8.03 -2.06 3.91
C ALA A 207 6.98 -1.10 3.33
N PHE A 208 5.76 -1.09 3.88
CA PHE A 208 4.65 -0.23 3.46
C PHE A 208 4.98 1.26 3.62
N PHE A 209 5.41 1.70 4.80
CA PHE A 209 5.72 3.12 5.02
C PHE A 209 7.01 3.56 4.32
N THR A 210 7.93 2.63 4.06
CA THR A 210 9.10 2.87 3.20
C THR A 210 8.68 3.09 1.76
N ALA A 211 7.80 2.24 1.22
CA ALA A 211 7.23 2.38 -0.12
C ALA A 211 6.45 3.70 -0.27
N GLN A 212 5.64 4.06 0.73
CA GLN A 212 4.91 5.34 0.75
C GLN A 212 5.87 6.54 0.67
N THR A 213 6.98 6.49 1.40
CA THR A 213 8.00 7.55 1.38
C THR A 213 8.73 7.63 0.03
N ILE A 214 8.98 6.49 -0.60
CA ILE A 214 9.67 6.39 -1.89
C ILE A 214 8.80 6.89 -3.05
N LEU A 215 7.50 6.54 -3.02
CA LEU A 215 6.55 6.95 -4.04
C LEU A 215 6.20 8.46 -3.93
N GLY A 216 6.31 9.02 -2.73
CA GLY A 216 6.00 10.42 -2.45
C GLY A 216 4.73 10.51 -1.62
N LYS A 217 4.81 11.13 -0.44
CA LYS A 217 3.68 11.22 0.50
C LYS A 217 2.51 12.03 -0.07
N GLU A 218 2.80 12.96 -0.98
CA GLU A 218 1.82 13.76 -1.69
C GLU A 218 0.86 12.95 -2.58
N LEU A 219 1.24 11.71 -2.96
CA LEU A 219 0.35 10.79 -3.68
C LEU A 219 -0.72 10.17 -2.77
N PHE A 220 -0.55 10.27 -1.45
CA PHE A 220 -1.39 9.58 -0.48
C PHE A 220 -1.93 10.58 0.54
N THR A 221 -3.19 10.98 0.37
CA THR A 221 -3.87 11.89 1.31
C THR A 221 -4.32 11.18 2.58
N ASP A 222 -4.60 9.88 2.48
CA ASP A 222 -5.14 9.11 3.59
C ASP A 222 -4.09 8.72 4.64
N HIS A 223 -4.56 8.53 5.87
CA HIS A 223 -3.78 7.94 6.93
C HIS A 223 -4.02 6.44 6.98
N TYR A 224 -2.93 5.66 6.97
CA TYR A 224 -2.99 4.20 7.00
C TYR A 224 -2.52 3.65 8.34
N THR A 225 -3.23 2.65 8.85
CA THR A 225 -2.74 1.79 9.94
C THR A 225 -2.83 0.33 9.53
N ILE A 226 -1.88 -0.49 9.98
CA ILE A 226 -1.82 -1.92 9.63
C ILE A 226 -1.91 -2.73 10.90
N LYS A 227 -2.85 -3.69 10.94
CA LYS A 227 -3.11 -4.55 12.11
C LYS A 227 -3.27 -6.00 11.65
N PRO A 228 -3.03 -7.00 12.51
CA PRO A 228 -3.35 -8.37 12.16
C PRO A 228 -4.87 -8.54 12.10
N TYR A 229 -5.33 -9.38 11.17
CA TYR A 229 -6.71 -9.85 11.19
C TYR A 229 -7.01 -10.54 12.52
N THR A 230 -8.18 -10.25 13.09
CA THR A 230 -8.67 -10.92 14.31
C THR A 230 -9.89 -11.74 13.94
N ASP A 231 -9.81 -13.04 14.15
CA ASP A 231 -10.92 -13.95 13.92
C ASP A 231 -12.09 -13.60 14.87
N SER A 232 -13.28 -13.37 14.31
CA SER A 232 -14.43 -12.88 15.07
C SER A 232 -14.96 -13.89 16.08
N ASP A 233 -14.76 -15.19 15.82
CA ASP A 233 -15.34 -16.26 16.62
C ASP A 233 -14.44 -16.64 17.79
N THR A 234 -13.11 -16.60 17.58
CA THR A 234 -12.10 -17.02 18.55
C THR A 234 -11.37 -15.85 19.22
N GLY A 235 -11.40 -14.65 18.61
CA GLY A 235 -10.62 -13.50 19.04
C GLY A 235 -9.11 -13.64 18.80
N LEU A 236 -8.67 -14.68 18.08
CA LEU A 236 -7.26 -14.92 17.79
C LEU A 236 -6.77 -14.04 16.65
N GLN A 237 -5.58 -13.49 16.83
CA GLN A 237 -4.91 -12.71 15.79
C GLN A 237 -4.17 -13.64 14.84
N SER A 238 -4.36 -13.41 13.54
CA SER A 238 -3.54 -14.05 12.52
C SER A 238 -2.10 -13.53 12.59
N HIS A 239 -1.15 -14.41 12.37
CA HIS A 239 0.27 -14.06 12.27
C HIS A 239 0.68 -13.66 10.86
N ARG A 240 -0.17 -13.94 9.87
CA ARG A 240 0.15 -13.80 8.44
C ARG A 240 -0.83 -12.89 7.71
N TYR A 241 -2.09 -12.87 8.12
CA TYR A 241 -3.13 -12.07 7.52
C TYR A 241 -3.22 -10.69 8.18
N LEU A 242 -2.95 -9.66 7.40
CA LEU A 242 -2.88 -8.26 7.79
C LEU A 242 -4.00 -7.47 7.12
N LEU A 243 -4.55 -6.51 7.87
CA LEU A 243 -5.55 -5.57 7.41
C LEU A 243 -5.01 -4.15 7.44
N ILE A 244 -5.20 -3.45 6.33
CA ILE A 244 -4.92 -2.03 6.18
C ILE A 244 -6.20 -1.26 6.44
N TYR A 245 -6.15 -0.37 7.42
CA TYR A 245 -7.20 0.57 7.75
C TYR A 245 -6.82 1.89 7.12
N LYS A 246 -7.71 2.40 6.27
CA LYS A 246 -7.65 3.72 5.67
C LYS A 246 -8.63 4.61 6.43
N ASP A 247 -8.14 5.70 7.01
CA ASP A 247 -9.01 6.72 7.58
C ASP A 247 -9.71 7.42 6.41
N LEU A 248 -11.03 7.34 6.35
CA LEU A 248 -11.81 8.05 5.33
C LEU A 248 -11.86 9.52 5.70
N ASP A 249 -11.33 10.40 4.85
CA ASP A 249 -11.51 11.84 5.00
C ASP A 249 -12.99 12.22 4.81
N GLU A 250 -13.61 12.82 5.83
CA GLU A 250 -14.98 13.36 5.80
C GLU A 250 -15.17 14.52 4.80
N SER A 251 -14.11 14.96 4.13
CA SER A 251 -14.10 16.16 3.26
C SER A 251 -14.61 15.94 1.83
N GLN A 252 -15.13 14.76 1.49
CA GLN A 252 -15.90 14.54 0.25
C GLN A 252 -17.41 14.81 0.42
N GLU A 253 -17.86 15.25 1.60
CA GLU A 253 -19.18 15.86 1.76
C GLU A 253 -19.05 17.38 1.62
N THR A 254 -19.11 17.91 0.39
CA THR A 254 -19.73 19.20 0.03
C THR A 254 -19.39 19.56 -1.41
N ASP A 255 -20.33 19.31 -2.33
CA ASP A 255 -20.58 20.17 -3.50
C ASP A 255 -21.97 19.82 -4.07
N ILE A 256 -22.99 19.95 -3.21
CA ILE A 256 -24.32 20.36 -3.65
C ILE A 256 -24.61 21.62 -2.85
N SER A 257 -24.18 22.75 -3.39
CA SER A 257 -24.64 24.05 -2.92
C SER A 257 -26.15 24.11 -3.15
N ASP A 258 -26.89 24.08 -2.05
CA ASP A 258 -28.28 24.51 -1.98
C ASP A 258 -28.36 26.00 -2.39
N ASP A 259 -28.70 26.25 -3.65
CA ASP A 259 -29.27 27.54 -4.05
C ASP A 259 -30.78 27.48 -3.80
N GLU A 260 -31.18 27.69 -2.54
CA GLU A 260 -32.52 28.19 -2.22
C GLU A 260 -32.57 29.69 -2.57
N ALA A 261 -33.21 30.02 -3.69
CA ALA A 261 -33.69 31.36 -3.99
C ALA A 261 -35.23 31.38 -3.95
N ASN A 262 -35.73 31.75 -2.76
CA ASN A 262 -36.96 32.49 -2.43
C ASN A 262 -38.13 32.62 -3.45
N SER A 263 -39.29 32.19 -2.96
CA SER A 263 -40.61 32.86 -2.93
C SER A 263 -41.18 33.50 -4.20
N ASP A 264 -42.34 33.02 -4.64
CA ASP A 264 -43.57 33.82 -4.60
C ASP A 264 -44.84 32.96 -4.83
N GLU A 265 -45.90 33.39 -4.15
CA GLU A 265 -47.21 32.78 -3.93
C GLU A 265 -48.07 32.62 -5.20
N SER A 266 -48.93 31.59 -5.24
CA SER A 266 -50.33 31.76 -5.68
C SER A 266 -51.22 30.59 -5.24
N GLU A 267 -52.25 30.92 -4.46
CA GLU A 267 -53.40 30.10 -4.07
C GLU A 267 -54.15 29.50 -5.29
N THR A 268 -54.80 28.34 -5.10
CA THR A 268 -56.24 28.18 -5.35
C THR A 268 -56.75 26.82 -4.83
N ASP A 269 -57.99 26.86 -4.36
CA ASP A 269 -58.77 25.88 -3.62
C ASP A 269 -59.09 24.56 -4.34
N ALA A 270 -59.31 23.48 -3.58
CA ALA A 270 -60.62 22.79 -3.51
C ALA A 270 -60.61 21.50 -2.66
N ASP A 271 -61.53 21.48 -1.69
CA ASP A 271 -62.32 20.37 -1.14
C ASP A 271 -61.68 19.18 -0.38
N GLY A 272 -62.04 19.09 0.91
CA GLY A 272 -61.91 17.87 1.71
C GLY A 272 -62.01 18.03 3.24
N VAL A 273 -63.08 18.64 3.76
CA VAL A 273 -63.43 18.77 5.21
C VAL A 273 -63.67 17.35 5.79
N ILE A 274 -63.33 16.94 7.03
CA ILE A 274 -63.77 17.44 8.35
C ILE A 274 -62.83 16.97 9.48
N ASN A 275 -62.50 17.89 10.38
CA ASN A 275 -61.82 17.70 11.67
C ASN A 275 -62.86 17.41 12.79
N PRO A 276 -62.75 16.31 13.56
CA PRO A 276 -63.82 15.80 14.42
C PRO A 276 -63.76 16.31 15.87
N ASP A 277 -63.66 17.62 16.11
CA ASP A 277 -63.69 18.18 17.48
C ASP A 277 -64.51 19.47 17.59
N LYS A 278 -65.81 19.34 17.31
CA LYS A 278 -66.82 20.30 17.77
C LYS A 278 -68.03 19.58 18.38
N LEU A 279 -68.10 19.69 19.72
CA LEU A 279 -69.32 19.90 20.54
C LEU A 279 -70.25 18.67 20.66
N GLU A 280 -70.92 18.34 21.76
CA GLU A 280 -71.07 18.79 23.16
C GLU A 280 -72.07 17.80 23.82
N GLY A 281 -71.99 17.58 25.14
CA GLY A 281 -73.06 17.00 25.99
C GLY A 281 -73.17 15.46 25.98
N GLY A 282 -73.27 14.73 27.10
CA GLY A 282 -73.82 15.08 28.41
C GLY A 282 -75.17 14.39 28.62
N ALA A 283 -75.14 13.09 28.94
CA ALA A 283 -76.09 12.34 29.77
C ALA A 283 -75.58 10.91 30.00
#